data_AF-A0A8J7PL51-F1
#
_entry.id   AF-A0A8J7PL51-F1
#
_cell.length_a   1.000
_cell.length_b   1.000
_cell.length_c   1.000
_cell.angle_alpha   90.00
_cell.angle_beta   90.00
_cell.angle_gamma   90.00
#
_symmetry.space_group_name_H-M   'P 1'
#
loop_
_entity.id
_entity.type
_entity.pdbx_description
1 polymer ?
#
loop_
_entity_poly.entity_id
_entity_poly.type
_entity_poly.pdbx_seq_one_letter_code
_entity_poly.pdbx_strand_id
1 'polypeptide(L)'
;MMRSTSVAILLCLGFAAYAADQKDSKPDIVVRGKAVTKDELDQGQPVAAFAKDEILAVVTKGKPACKNGTGGADFDGTVFSSDGEKFTTDELLARLHQLKSEQKISCFRVRAHRYDKLVYKRLEHVLVDENQISLFWDEVK
;
A
#
# COMPACT_ATOMS: atom_id res chain seq x y z
N MET A 1 -12.63 62.11 -19.89
CA MET A 1 -12.03 62.38 -21.22
C MET A 1 -10.72 61.61 -21.33
N MET A 2 -10.61 60.73 -22.34
CA MET A 2 -9.44 59.91 -22.68
C MET A 2 -8.28 60.74 -23.22
N ARG A 3 -7.03 60.36 -22.88
CA ARG A 3 -5.82 60.29 -23.74
C ARG A 3 -4.82 59.32 -23.05
N SER A 4 -4.51 58.12 -23.58
CA SER A 4 -3.44 57.82 -24.56
C SER A 4 -2.10 58.49 -24.24
N THR A 5 -0.93 57.87 -24.19
CA THR A 5 -0.44 56.50 -24.40
C THR A 5 1.03 56.55 -23.95
N SER A 6 1.56 55.50 -23.32
CA SER A 6 3.00 55.21 -23.36
C SER A 6 3.19 53.73 -23.14
N VAL A 7 3.54 53.06 -24.23
CA VAL A 7 3.97 51.67 -24.30
C VAL A 7 5.45 51.65 -23.94
N ALA A 8 5.82 50.94 -22.88
CA ALA A 8 7.19 50.50 -22.65
C ALA A 8 7.18 48.96 -22.72
N ILE A 9 7.55 48.44 -23.89
CA ILE A 9 7.92 47.05 -24.07
C ILE A 9 9.38 46.94 -23.64
N LEU A 10 9.65 46.19 -22.58
CA LEU A 10 10.95 45.53 -22.40
C LEU A 10 10.69 44.02 -22.28
N LEU A 11 10.91 43.32 -23.39
CA LEU A 11 11.17 41.89 -23.43
C LEU A 11 12.56 41.65 -22.84
N CYS A 12 12.69 40.68 -21.93
CA CYS A 12 13.74 39.66 -22.00
C CYS A 12 13.54 38.57 -20.92
N LEU A 13 13.00 37.43 -21.39
CA LEU A 13 13.40 36.06 -21.09
C LEU A 13 14.14 35.80 -19.77
N GLY A 14 13.40 35.19 -18.83
CA GLY A 14 13.94 34.41 -17.73
C GLY A 14 13.08 33.17 -17.50
N PHE A 15 13.21 32.19 -18.39
CA PHE A 15 12.84 30.81 -18.06
C PHE A 15 13.78 30.32 -16.96
N ALA A 16 13.27 30.04 -15.77
CA ALA A 16 13.66 28.88 -14.97
C ALA A 16 12.93 28.86 -13.62
N ALA A 17 12.73 27.63 -13.14
CA ALA A 17 12.30 27.26 -11.80
C ALA A 17 10.79 27.35 -11.52
N TYR A 18 10.04 26.61 -12.32
CA TYR A 18 9.04 25.70 -11.76
C TYR A 18 9.72 24.84 -10.68
N ALA A 19 9.55 25.21 -9.42
CA ALA A 19 9.77 24.30 -8.29
C ALA A 19 8.43 24.18 -7.56
N ALA A 20 7.53 23.43 -8.19
CA ALA A 20 6.45 22.78 -7.47
C ALA A 20 7.11 21.78 -6.52
N ASP A 21 7.44 22.23 -5.32
CA ASP A 21 7.76 21.37 -4.19
C ASP A 21 6.43 20.76 -3.69
N GLN A 22 5.78 19.96 -4.54
CA GLN A 22 4.83 18.98 -4.08
C GLN A 22 5.64 17.85 -3.47
N LYS A 23 6.09 18.08 -2.23
CA LYS A 23 6.32 16.99 -1.30
C LYS A 23 5.05 16.14 -1.27
N ASP A 24 5.21 14.90 -1.71
CA ASP A 24 4.30 13.76 -1.56
C ASP A 24 3.86 13.56 -0.10
N SER A 25 3.07 14.50 0.42
CA SER A 25 2.22 14.27 1.57
C SER A 25 1.06 13.47 1.03
N LYS A 26 1.19 12.13 1.09
CA LYS A 26 0.06 11.22 0.95
C LYS A 26 -1.12 11.84 1.72
N PRO A 27 -2.32 11.93 1.13
CA PRO A 27 -3.44 12.51 1.85
C PRO A 27 -3.60 11.76 3.17
N ASP A 28 -3.65 12.50 4.28
CA ASP A 28 -4.01 11.96 5.59
C ASP A 28 -5.23 11.06 5.40
N ILE A 29 -5.23 9.87 6.00
CA ILE A 29 -6.41 9.00 5.96
C ILE A 29 -7.54 9.72 6.68
N VAL A 30 -8.44 10.35 5.91
CA VAL A 30 -9.62 11.02 6.45
C VAL A 30 -10.71 9.98 6.71
N VAL A 31 -10.78 9.50 7.94
CA VAL A 31 -11.87 8.62 8.39
C VAL A 31 -13.10 9.48 8.66
N ARG A 32 -14.13 9.34 7.82
CA ARG A 32 -15.45 9.96 8.02
C ARG A 32 -16.42 8.89 8.51
N GLY A 33 -16.93 9.04 9.73
CA GLY A 33 -17.97 8.16 10.29
C GLY A 33 -19.30 8.90 10.44
N LYS A 34 -20.42 8.20 10.26
CA LYS A 34 -21.71 8.62 10.82
C LYS A 34 -21.88 8.00 12.20
N ALA A 35 -22.52 8.71 13.12
CA ALA A 35 -23.00 8.09 14.35
C ALA A 35 -24.03 7.01 13.95
N VAL A 36 -23.76 5.75 14.33
CA VAL A 36 -24.65 4.62 14.12
C VAL A 36 -25.27 4.24 15.46
N THR A 37 -26.56 3.91 15.45
CA THR A 37 -27.23 3.39 16.64
C THR A 37 -26.82 1.93 16.87
N LYS A 38 -27.05 1.43 18.09
CA LYS A 38 -26.78 0.02 18.42
C LYS A 38 -27.58 -0.94 17.53
N ASP A 39 -28.84 -0.62 17.24
CA ASP A 39 -29.69 -1.43 16.36
C ASP A 39 -29.17 -1.49 14.93
N GLU A 40 -28.62 -0.40 14.39
CA GLU A 40 -27.98 -0.39 13.07
C GLU A 40 -26.68 -1.22 13.05
N LEU A 41 -25.93 -1.22 14.15
CA LEU A 41 -24.73 -2.03 14.33
C LEU A 41 -25.04 -3.53 14.41
N ASP A 42 -26.07 -3.89 15.18
CA ASP A 42 -26.48 -5.28 15.40
C ASP A 42 -27.14 -5.90 14.14
N GLN A 43 -27.66 -5.07 13.21
CA GLN A 43 -28.18 -5.50 11.91
C GLN A 43 -27.12 -5.52 10.80
N GLY A 44 -25.96 -4.88 11.01
CA GLY A 44 -24.88 -4.82 10.02
C GLY A 44 -24.12 -6.15 9.95
N GLN A 45 -23.93 -6.68 8.74
CA GLN A 45 -22.99 -7.79 8.57
C GLN A 45 -21.55 -7.27 8.65
N PRO A 46 -20.67 -7.90 9.44
CA PRO A 46 -19.25 -7.58 9.44
C PRO A 46 -18.67 -7.76 8.04
N VAL A 47 -18.11 -6.68 7.48
CA VAL A 47 -17.43 -6.75 6.17
C VAL A 47 -16.10 -7.49 6.29
N ALA A 48 -15.47 -7.43 7.46
CA ALA A 48 -14.27 -8.17 7.81
C ALA A 48 -14.15 -8.35 9.33
N ALA A 49 -13.59 -9.48 9.76
CA ALA A 49 -13.26 -9.75 11.15
C ALA A 49 -11.74 -9.72 11.32
N PHE A 50 -11.25 -8.83 12.18
CA PHE A 50 -9.83 -8.71 12.53
C PHE A 50 -9.61 -9.05 13.99
N ALA A 51 -8.50 -9.73 14.29
CA ALA A 51 -8.14 -10.02 15.67
C ALA A 51 -7.78 -8.73 16.42
N LYS A 52 -8.25 -8.59 17.67
CA LYS A 52 -8.10 -7.36 18.47
C LYS A 52 -6.66 -6.86 18.56
N ASP A 53 -5.73 -7.78 18.71
CA ASP A 53 -4.30 -7.54 18.81
C ASP A 53 -3.63 -7.16 17.48
N GLU A 54 -4.21 -7.50 16.33
CA GLU A 54 -3.77 -6.95 15.03
C GLU A 54 -4.16 -5.47 14.92
N ILE A 55 -5.39 -5.12 15.29
CA ILE A 55 -5.82 -3.71 15.35
C ILE A 55 -4.95 -2.94 16.34
N LEU A 56 -4.71 -3.51 17.52
CA LEU A 56 -3.87 -2.88 18.53
C LEU A 56 -2.45 -2.64 18.03
N ALA A 57 -1.86 -3.61 17.31
CA ALA A 57 -0.52 -3.46 16.74
C ALA A 57 -0.45 -2.34 15.70
N VAL A 58 -1.44 -2.23 14.80
CA VAL A 58 -1.49 -1.14 13.82
C VAL A 58 -1.63 0.21 14.52
N VAL A 59 -2.54 0.33 15.48
CA VAL A 59 -2.80 1.61 16.17
C VAL A 59 -1.62 2.04 17.06
N THR A 60 -0.95 1.10 17.73
CA THR A 60 0.13 1.43 18.68
C THR A 60 1.52 1.48 18.05
N LYS A 61 1.78 0.67 17.02
CA LYS A 61 3.12 0.51 16.41
C LYS A 61 3.16 0.96 14.95
N GLY A 62 2.03 1.34 14.35
CA GLY A 62 1.94 1.70 12.94
C GLY A 62 2.16 0.52 11.98
N LYS A 63 2.19 -0.73 12.48
CA LYS A 63 2.48 -1.91 11.68
C LYS A 63 1.72 -3.14 12.19
N PRO A 64 1.37 -4.09 11.30
CA PRO A 64 0.65 -5.30 11.69
C PRO A 64 1.50 -6.20 12.60
N ALA A 65 0.83 -7.04 13.40
CA ALA A 65 1.46 -7.82 14.46
C ALA A 65 2.38 -8.95 13.97
N CYS A 66 2.20 -9.43 12.74
CA CYS A 66 2.96 -10.54 12.14
C CYS A 66 3.15 -11.75 13.09
N LYS A 67 2.09 -12.15 13.81
CA LYS A 67 2.14 -13.11 14.91
C LYS A 67 2.65 -14.49 14.52
N ASN A 68 2.27 -14.94 13.33
CA ASN A 68 2.65 -16.25 12.81
C ASN A 68 3.93 -16.17 11.98
N GLY A 69 4.69 -15.09 12.08
CA GLY A 69 5.89 -14.89 11.28
C GLY A 69 5.65 -14.15 9.96
N THR A 70 6.76 -13.86 9.30
CA THR A 70 6.83 -13.11 8.04
C THR A 70 7.58 -13.95 7.01
N GLY A 71 6.89 -14.37 5.95
CA GLY A 71 7.56 -14.91 4.77
C GLY A 71 8.18 -13.79 3.93
N GLY A 72 9.12 -14.12 3.05
CA GLY A 72 9.73 -13.12 2.18
C GLY A 72 10.13 -13.66 0.82
N ALA A 73 10.06 -12.81 -0.20
CA ALA A 73 10.59 -13.12 -1.52
C ALA A 73 11.23 -11.89 -2.17
N ASP A 74 12.26 -12.14 -2.98
CA ASP A 74 12.87 -11.15 -3.85
C ASP A 74 12.17 -11.15 -5.21
N PHE A 75 11.78 -9.98 -5.71
CA PHE A 75 11.14 -9.81 -7.00
C PHE A 75 12.06 -9.06 -7.96
N ASP A 76 12.45 -9.72 -9.06
CA ASP A 76 13.37 -9.17 -10.05
C ASP A 76 12.67 -8.38 -11.18
N GLY A 77 11.33 -8.26 -11.11
CA GLY A 77 10.50 -7.67 -12.15
C GLY A 77 9.72 -8.70 -12.98
N THR A 78 10.10 -9.98 -12.92
CA THR A 78 9.43 -11.07 -13.64
C THR A 78 9.08 -12.23 -12.73
N VAL A 79 10.02 -12.63 -11.86
CA VAL A 79 9.87 -13.79 -10.98
C VAL A 79 10.14 -13.44 -9.53
N PHE A 80 9.53 -14.20 -8.64
CA PHE A 80 9.80 -14.18 -7.22
C PHE A 80 10.84 -15.25 -6.88
N SER A 81 11.78 -14.93 -6.00
CA SER A 81 12.76 -15.88 -5.46
C SER A 81 12.60 -15.96 -3.94
N SER A 82 12.41 -17.16 -3.41
CA SER A 82 12.33 -17.44 -1.97
C SER A 82 13.06 -18.74 -1.67
N ASP A 83 13.92 -18.75 -0.65
CA ASP A 83 14.67 -19.94 -0.20
C ASP A 83 15.46 -20.66 -1.32
N GLY A 84 15.92 -19.91 -2.32
CA GLY A 84 16.65 -20.45 -3.48
C GLY A 84 15.77 -20.99 -4.61
N GLU A 85 14.45 -21.02 -4.42
CA GLU A 85 13.48 -21.42 -5.43
C GLU A 85 12.92 -20.19 -6.16
N LYS A 86 12.52 -20.38 -7.43
CA LYS A 86 11.91 -19.35 -8.26
C LYS A 86 10.45 -19.67 -8.51
N PHE A 87 9.62 -18.65 -8.43
CA PHE A 87 8.18 -18.74 -8.56
C PHE A 87 7.68 -17.65 -9.51
N THR A 88 6.73 -18.02 -10.36
CA THR A 88 5.80 -17.07 -10.95
C THR A 88 4.90 -16.48 -9.85
N THR A 89 4.17 -15.40 -10.16
CA THR A 89 3.22 -14.81 -9.20
C THR A 89 2.18 -15.83 -8.73
N ASP A 90 1.67 -16.68 -9.63
CA ASP A 90 0.63 -17.66 -9.31
C ASP A 90 1.16 -18.81 -8.44
N GLU A 91 2.35 -19.31 -8.72
CA GLU A 91 3.00 -20.33 -7.88
C GLU A 91 3.30 -19.80 -6.47
N LEU A 92 3.76 -18.54 -6.38
CA LEU A 92 3.98 -17.90 -5.09
C LEU A 92 2.67 -17.78 -4.30
N LEU A 93 1.59 -17.31 -4.93
CA LEU A 93 0.30 -17.16 -4.28
C LEU A 93 -0.26 -18.51 -3.78
N ALA A 94 -0.15 -19.57 -4.58
CA ALA A 94 -0.53 -20.92 -4.16
C ALA A 94 0.27 -21.39 -2.93
N ARG A 95 1.58 -21.12 -2.91
CA ARG A 95 2.44 -21.44 -1.77
C ARG A 95 2.06 -20.63 -0.52
N LEU A 96 1.77 -19.35 -0.66
CA LEU A 96 1.38 -18.48 0.46
C LEU A 96 0.03 -18.87 1.05
N HIS A 97 -0.92 -19.29 0.21
CA HIS A 97 -2.20 -19.83 0.67
C HIS A 97 -1.99 -21.09 1.52
N GLN A 98 -1.11 -22.01 1.09
CA GLN A 98 -0.74 -23.18 1.89
C GLN A 98 -0.08 -22.79 3.22
N LEU A 99 0.88 -21.88 3.20
CA LEU A 99 1.55 -21.44 4.43
C LEU A 99 0.56 -20.76 5.40
N LYS A 100 -0.45 -20.06 4.90
CA LYS A 100 -1.50 -19.46 5.71
C LYS A 100 -2.45 -20.50 6.31
N SER A 101 -2.88 -21.51 5.54
CA SER A 101 -3.74 -22.57 6.07
C SER A 101 -3.04 -23.40 7.15
N GLU A 102 -1.72 -23.55 7.04
CA GLU A 102 -0.84 -24.15 8.05
C GLU A 102 -0.49 -23.19 9.21
N GLN A 103 -1.02 -21.95 9.20
CA GLN A 103 -0.77 -20.88 10.17
C GLN A 103 0.73 -20.54 10.36
N LYS A 104 1.54 -20.73 9.31
CA LYS A 104 3.00 -20.47 9.31
C LYS A 104 3.39 -19.05 8.96
N ILE A 105 2.46 -18.25 8.43
CA ILE A 105 2.68 -16.85 8.11
C ILE A 105 1.45 -16.01 8.45
N SER A 106 1.68 -14.75 8.76
CA SER A 106 0.65 -13.70 8.88
C SER A 106 1.05 -12.42 8.16
N CYS A 107 2.31 -12.35 7.74
CA CYS A 107 2.87 -11.27 6.96
C CYS A 107 3.70 -11.85 5.83
N PHE A 108 3.80 -11.09 4.74
CA PHE A 108 4.64 -11.41 3.61
C PHE A 108 5.37 -10.16 3.12
N ARG A 109 6.67 -10.28 2.89
CA ARG A 109 7.53 -9.17 2.47
C ARG A 109 8.09 -9.42 1.09
N VAL A 110 7.82 -8.50 0.18
CA VAL A 110 8.44 -8.47 -1.14
C VAL A 110 9.59 -7.45 -1.10
N ARG A 111 10.79 -7.89 -1.47
CA ARG A 111 11.93 -7.02 -1.75
C ARG A 111 12.07 -6.89 -3.25
N ALA A 112 12.05 -5.67 -3.79
CA ALA A 112 12.14 -5.47 -5.23
C ALA A 112 13.04 -4.27 -5.55
N HIS A 113 13.77 -4.29 -6.65
CA HIS A 113 14.53 -3.12 -7.11
C HIS A 113 13.64 -2.01 -7.67
N ARG A 114 12.39 -2.33 -7.99
CA ARG A 114 11.39 -1.38 -8.48
C ARG A 114 10.00 -1.75 -7.99
N TYR A 115 9.14 -0.76 -7.82
CA TYR A 115 7.72 -1.00 -7.59
C TYR A 115 7.03 -1.46 -8.89
N ASP A 116 6.31 -2.59 -8.82
CA ASP A 116 5.45 -3.05 -9.90
C ASP A 116 3.99 -3.01 -9.45
N LYS A 117 3.24 -2.03 -9.95
CA LYS A 117 1.87 -1.75 -9.52
C LYS A 117 0.92 -2.91 -9.81
N LEU A 118 1.08 -3.58 -10.95
CA LEU A 118 0.17 -4.65 -11.37
C LEU A 118 0.37 -5.87 -10.49
N VAL A 119 1.63 -6.25 -10.25
CA VAL A 119 1.98 -7.35 -9.36
C VAL A 119 1.57 -7.03 -7.93
N TYR A 120 1.86 -5.82 -7.44
CA TYR A 120 1.45 -5.39 -6.11
C TYR A 120 -0.07 -5.51 -5.91
N LYS A 121 -0.88 -5.00 -6.85
CA LYS A 121 -2.35 -5.05 -6.73
C LYS A 121 -2.89 -6.48 -6.73
N ARG A 122 -2.28 -7.36 -7.50
CA ARG A 122 -2.64 -8.79 -7.52
C ARG A 122 -2.30 -9.47 -6.20
N LEU A 123 -1.12 -9.19 -5.64
CA LEU A 123 -0.74 -9.68 -4.32
C LEU A 123 -1.62 -9.10 -3.21
N GLU A 124 -1.91 -7.81 -3.24
CA GLU A 124 -2.77 -7.13 -2.25
C GLU A 124 -4.15 -7.78 -2.19
N HIS A 125 -4.78 -8.02 -3.35
CA HIS A 125 -6.09 -8.65 -3.41
C HIS A 125 -6.10 -10.03 -2.75
N VAL A 126 -5.18 -10.91 -3.17
CA VAL A 126 -5.18 -12.30 -2.68
C VAL A 126 -4.68 -12.38 -1.24
N LEU A 127 -3.60 -11.66 -0.91
CA LEU A 127 -2.98 -11.77 0.41
C LEU A 127 -3.78 -11.01 1.46
N VAL A 128 -4.16 -9.75 1.20
CA VAL A 128 -4.80 -8.89 2.20
C VAL A 128 -6.30 -9.14 2.24
N ASP A 129 -6.99 -9.02 1.11
CA ASP A 129 -8.46 -9.05 1.09
C ASP A 129 -9.00 -10.46 1.35
N GLU A 130 -8.45 -11.47 0.66
CA GLU A 130 -8.97 -12.84 0.74
C GLU A 130 -8.37 -13.63 1.92
N ASN A 131 -7.08 -13.47 2.19
CA ASN A 131 -6.34 -14.37 3.09
C ASN A 131 -5.88 -13.71 4.40
N GLN A 132 -6.13 -12.42 4.60
CA GLN A 132 -5.72 -11.68 5.80
C GLN A 132 -4.23 -11.90 6.14
N ILE A 133 -3.38 -11.76 5.13
CA ILE A 133 -1.91 -11.74 5.21
C ILE A 133 -1.48 -10.32 4.91
N SER A 134 -0.78 -9.69 5.85
CA SER A 134 -0.28 -8.33 5.62
C SER A 134 0.85 -8.34 4.58
N LEU A 135 0.75 -7.48 3.57
CA LEU A 135 1.77 -7.34 2.53
C LEU A 135 2.69 -6.14 2.83
N PHE A 136 4.00 -6.39 2.75
CA PHE A 136 5.04 -5.36 2.74
C PHE A 136 5.73 -5.35 1.39
N TRP A 137 5.95 -4.16 0.82
CA TRP A 137 6.73 -3.99 -0.40
C TRP A 137 7.88 -3.03 -0.14
N ASP A 138 9.09 -3.56 -0.15
CA ASP A 138 10.31 -2.79 0.09
C ASP A 138 11.06 -2.59 -1.22
N GLU A 139 11.26 -1.33 -1.61
CA GLU A 139 12.15 -0.98 -2.71
C GLU A 139 13.61 -1.01 -2.23
N VAL A 140 14.40 -1.95 -2.75
CA VAL A 140 15.81 -2.11 -2.42
C VAL A 140 16.64 -1.28 -3.39
N LYS A 141 17.29 -0.24 -2.86
CA LYS A 141 18.20 0.65 -3.58
C LYS A 141 19.57 0.02 -3.78
#